data_AF-A0A371LYR9-F1
#
_entry.id   AF-A0A371LYR9-F1
#
_cell.length_a   1.000
_cell.length_b   1.000
_cell.length_c   1.000
_cell.angle_alpha   90.00
_cell.angle_beta   90.00
_cell.angle_gamma   90.00
#
_symmetry.space_group_name_H-M   'P 1'
#
loop_
_entity.id
_entity.type
_entity.pdbx_description
1 polymer ?
#
loop_
_entity_poly.entity_id
_entity_poly.type
_entity_poly.pdbx_seq_one_letter_code
_entity_poly.pdbx_strand_id
1 'polypeptide(L)'
;MPYLKHSSGGPVELRNSQILGKDSPLEFDEDGYAFVDDPMVASKLLAMHRHIERGGDGPEDPDTDAKPSDPEAFDAESFVDRTPMSDVIDDIESGEFDDHLDAIEVAESDGRDRDGVHSAIDARE
;
A
#
# COMPACT_ATOMS: atom_id res chain seq x y z
N MET A 1 -16.85 5.68 -17.66
CA MET A 1 -17.70 4.52 -17.28
C MET A 1 -16.76 3.32 -17.14
N PRO A 2 -16.50 2.83 -15.92
CA PRO A 2 -15.43 1.86 -15.71
C PRO A 2 -15.93 0.43 -15.96
N TYR A 3 -15.49 -0.14 -17.08
CA TYR A 3 -15.59 -1.58 -17.34
C TYR A 3 -14.36 -2.27 -16.73
N LEU A 4 -14.57 -3.39 -16.06
CA LEU A 4 -13.52 -4.28 -15.60
C LEU A 4 -13.33 -5.40 -16.62
N LYS A 5 -12.08 -5.74 -16.93
CA LYS A 5 -11.75 -6.87 -17.78
C LYS A 5 -11.11 -7.97 -16.94
N HIS A 6 -11.65 -9.18 -17.01
CA HIS A 6 -11.04 -10.34 -16.38
C HIS A 6 -9.92 -10.92 -17.26
N SER A 7 -8.84 -11.41 -16.64
CA SER A 7 -7.66 -11.91 -17.35
C SER A 7 -7.91 -13.18 -18.17
N SER A 8 -8.96 -13.94 -17.85
CA SER A 8 -9.39 -15.11 -18.63
C SER A 8 -9.92 -14.78 -20.03
N GLY A 9 -10.34 -13.53 -20.27
CA GLY A 9 -10.91 -13.11 -21.56
C GLY A 9 -12.19 -13.85 -21.96
N GLY A 10 -12.95 -14.36 -20.98
CA GLY A 10 -14.21 -15.07 -21.18
C GLY A 10 -15.12 -15.00 -19.95
N PRO A 11 -16.30 -15.62 -19.97
CA PRO A 11 -17.31 -15.46 -18.94
C PRO A 11 -16.88 -16.13 -17.64
N VAL A 12 -16.77 -15.34 -16.57
CA VAL A 12 -16.45 -15.81 -15.21
C VAL A 12 -17.28 -15.05 -14.18
N GLU A 13 -17.34 -15.57 -12.96
CA GLU A 13 -17.91 -14.87 -11.80
C GLU A 13 -16.80 -14.43 -10.84
N LEU A 14 -16.84 -13.17 -10.39
CA LEU A 14 -16.04 -12.67 -9.27
C LEU A 14 -16.89 -12.57 -8.00
N ARG A 15 -16.57 -13.41 -7.01
CA ARG A 15 -17.20 -13.43 -5.70
C ARG A 15 -16.38 -12.60 -4.72
N ASN A 16 -16.86 -11.41 -4.37
CA ASN A 16 -16.24 -10.54 -3.39
C ASN A 16 -17.30 -9.71 -2.67
N SER A 17 -17.83 -10.25 -1.57
CA SER A 17 -18.83 -9.57 -0.75
C SER A 17 -18.26 -8.39 0.07
N GLN A 18 -16.95 -8.28 0.23
CA GLN A 18 -16.33 -7.16 0.97
C GLN A 18 -16.37 -5.86 0.16
N ILE A 19 -16.18 -5.95 -1.16
CA ILE A 19 -16.15 -4.80 -2.05
C ILE A 19 -17.49 -4.60 -2.77
N LEU A 20 -18.16 -5.68 -3.20
CA LEU A 20 -19.43 -5.63 -3.91
C LEU A 20 -20.66 -5.69 -2.99
N GLY A 21 -20.49 -6.10 -1.72
CA GLY A 21 -21.61 -6.23 -0.79
C GLY A 21 -22.68 -7.20 -1.31
N LYS A 22 -23.91 -6.69 -1.45
CA LYS A 22 -25.07 -7.42 -1.98
C LYS A 22 -25.01 -7.66 -3.50
N ASP A 23 -24.18 -6.90 -4.21
CA ASP A 23 -24.05 -6.96 -5.66
C ASP A 23 -22.99 -8.01 -6.08
N SER A 24 -22.61 -8.89 -5.16
CA SER A 24 -21.80 -10.08 -5.43
C SER A 24 -22.71 -11.29 -5.70
N PRO A 25 -22.40 -12.15 -6.70
CA PRO A 25 -21.24 -12.13 -7.60
C PRO A 25 -21.31 -11.07 -8.70
N LEU A 26 -20.15 -10.57 -9.12
CA LEU A 26 -20.01 -9.78 -10.35
C LEU A 26 -19.79 -10.74 -11.52
N GLU A 27 -20.67 -10.70 -12.52
CA GLU A 27 -20.62 -11.55 -13.71
C GLU A 27 -19.89 -10.83 -14.85
N PHE A 28 -18.93 -11.52 -15.48
CA PHE A 28 -18.26 -11.07 -16.69
C PHE A 28 -18.95 -11.67 -17.93
N ASP A 29 -19.10 -10.86 -18.97
CA ASP A 29 -19.69 -11.27 -20.25
C ASP A 29 -18.79 -12.23 -21.05
N GLU A 30 -19.26 -12.61 -22.24
CA GLU A 30 -18.56 -13.55 -23.14
C GLU A 30 -17.16 -13.06 -23.55
N ASP A 31 -16.95 -11.74 -23.54
CA ASP A 31 -15.67 -11.09 -23.87
C ASP A 31 -14.81 -10.83 -22.61
N GLY A 32 -15.30 -11.25 -21.44
CA GLY A 32 -14.62 -11.10 -20.16
C GLY A 32 -14.71 -9.69 -19.57
N TYR A 33 -15.76 -8.92 -19.89
CA TYR A 33 -16.01 -7.59 -19.33
C TYR A 33 -17.17 -7.60 -18.33
N ALA A 34 -17.03 -6.82 -17.26
CA ALA A 34 -18.09 -6.56 -16.29
C ALA A 34 -18.26 -5.06 -16.12
N PHE A 35 -19.51 -4.60 -16.11
CA PHE A 35 -19.84 -3.21 -15.86
C PHE A 35 -19.98 -2.96 -14.36
N VAL A 36 -19.37 -1.87 -13.88
CA VAL A 36 -19.48 -1.43 -12.49
C VAL A 36 -19.93 0.02 -12.45
N ASP A 37 -21.12 0.25 -11.90
CA ASP A 37 -21.73 1.58 -11.78
C ASP A 37 -20.90 2.55 -10.95
N ASP A 38 -20.35 2.07 -9.83
CA ASP A 38 -19.58 2.88 -8.89
C ASP A 38 -18.08 2.87 -9.22
N PRO A 39 -17.48 4.02 -9.61
CA PRO A 39 -16.05 4.11 -9.91
C PRO A 39 -15.14 3.81 -8.70
N MET A 40 -15.63 4.01 -7.47
CA MET A 40 -14.90 3.66 -6.25
C MET A 40 -14.83 2.14 -6.08
N VAL A 41 -15.93 1.43 -6.34
CA VAL A 41 -15.99 -0.04 -6.32
C VAL A 41 -15.06 -0.62 -7.38
N ALA A 42 -15.11 -0.09 -8.61
CA ALA A 42 -14.21 -0.50 -9.69
C ALA A 42 -12.72 -0.31 -9.32
N SER A 43 -12.38 0.83 -8.70
CA SER A 43 -11.02 1.13 -8.25
C SER A 43 -10.54 0.17 -7.16
N LYS A 44 -11.40 -0.18 -6.19
CA LYS A 44 -11.08 -1.15 -5.12
C LYS A 44 -10.85 -2.56 -5.69
N LEU A 45 -11.69 -2.99 -6.64
CA LEU A 45 -11.53 -4.30 -7.31
C LEU A 45 -10.22 -4.38 -8.09
N LEU A 46 -9.84 -3.32 -8.80
CA LEU A 46 -8.55 -3.24 -9.51
C LEU A 46 -7.36 -3.23 -8.55
N ALA A 47 -7.45 -2.48 -7.44
CA ALA A 47 -6.40 -2.44 -6.43
C ALA A 47 -6.18 -3.82 -5.80
N MET A 48 -7.26 -4.54 -5.48
CA MET A 48 -7.19 -5.92 -4.98
C MET A 48 -6.53 -6.85 -6.01
N HIS A 49 -6.94 -6.76 -7.28
CA HIS A 49 -6.34 -7.60 -8.34
C HIS A 49 -4.84 -7.36 -8.46
N ARG A 50 -4.41 -6.09 -8.50
CA ARG A 50 -2.98 -5.73 -8.51
C ARG A 50 -2.25 -6.20 -7.27
N HIS A 51 -2.89 -6.19 -6.11
CA HIS A 51 -2.29 -6.70 -4.87
C HIS A 51 -2.07 -8.22 -4.93
N ILE A 52 -3.03 -8.97 -5.47
CA ILE A 52 -2.90 -10.42 -5.64
C ILE A 52 -1.84 -10.75 -6.70
N GLU A 53 -1.84 -10.05 -7.84
CA GLU A 53 -0.84 -10.24 -8.89
C GLU A 53 0.57 -9.87 -8.42
N ARG A 54 0.70 -8.80 -7.63
CA ARG A 54 1.99 -8.38 -7.05
C ARG A 54 2.39 -9.22 -5.83
N GLY A 55 1.42 -9.81 -5.14
CA GLY A 55 1.60 -10.64 -3.94
C GLY A 55 1.81 -12.12 -4.24
N GLY A 56 1.85 -12.54 -5.51
CA GLY A 56 2.25 -13.88 -5.91
C GLY A 56 3.71 -14.23 -5.56
N ASP A 57 4.54 -13.20 -5.37
CA ASP A 57 5.84 -13.25 -4.71
C ASP A 57 5.80 -12.24 -3.55
N GLY A 58 5.07 -12.57 -2.49
CA GLY A 58 5.43 -12.04 -1.18
C GLY A 58 6.89 -12.40 -0.90
N PRO A 59 7.67 -11.56 -0.18
CA PRO A 59 9.00 -11.97 0.25
C PRO A 59 8.88 -13.37 0.87
N GLU A 60 9.78 -14.30 0.48
CA GLU A 60 9.87 -15.64 1.08
C GLU A 60 9.66 -15.48 2.57
N ASP A 61 8.54 -16.02 3.08
CA ASP A 61 8.26 -16.02 4.49
C ASP A 61 9.39 -16.80 5.14
N PRO A 62 10.31 -16.15 5.89
CA PRO A 62 11.44 -16.87 6.48
C PRO A 62 11.00 -17.84 7.59
N ASP A 63 9.69 -17.94 7.87
CA ASP A 63 9.13 -18.68 9.00
C ASP A 63 8.36 -19.96 8.65
N THR A 64 8.64 -20.62 7.52
CA THR A 64 8.05 -21.96 7.25
C THR A 64 8.89 -23.17 7.68
N ASP A 65 9.98 -22.96 8.42
CA ASP A 65 10.67 -24.08 9.10
C ASP A 65 11.48 -23.64 10.34
N ALA A 66 10.94 -22.68 11.12
CA ALA A 66 11.45 -22.42 12.46
C ALA A 66 11.12 -23.62 13.37
N LYS A 67 12.03 -24.60 13.40
CA LYS A 67 12.17 -25.49 14.57
C LYS A 67 12.10 -24.62 15.82
N PRO A 68 11.47 -25.08 16.93
CA PRO A 68 11.43 -24.30 18.17
C PRO A 68 12.87 -23.97 18.56
N SER A 69 13.29 -22.75 18.24
CA SER A 69 14.55 -22.19 18.69
C SER A 69 14.40 -22.04 20.19
N ASP A 70 15.38 -22.63 20.85
CA ASP A 70 15.71 -22.58 22.26
C ASP A 70 14.86 -21.61 23.11
N PRO A 71 14.19 -22.07 24.19
CA PRO A 71 13.50 -21.21 25.16
C PRO A 71 14.48 -20.41 26.04
N GLU A 72 15.54 -19.84 25.47
CA GLU A 72 16.16 -18.66 26.06
C GLU A 72 15.12 -17.55 26.00
N ALA A 73 14.41 -17.43 27.11
CA ALA A 73 13.20 -16.66 27.29
C ALA A 73 13.39 -15.24 26.73
N PHE A 74 12.48 -14.86 25.83
CA PHE A 74 12.26 -13.47 25.48
C PHE A 74 12.13 -12.65 26.77
N ASP A 75 13.16 -11.87 27.10
CA ASP A 75 13.19 -11.00 28.25
C ASP A 75 12.46 -9.71 27.91
N ALA A 76 11.16 -9.69 28.24
CA ALA A 76 10.30 -8.54 28.02
C ALA A 76 10.79 -7.29 28.77
N GLU A 77 11.52 -7.43 29.89
CA GLU A 77 12.05 -6.27 30.63
C GLU A 77 13.21 -5.61 29.87
N SER A 78 14.06 -6.39 29.20
CA SER A 78 15.12 -5.85 28.32
C SER A 78 14.59 -5.09 27.10
N PHE A 79 13.36 -5.39 26.68
CA PHE A 79 12.74 -4.77 25.51
C PHE A 79 12.10 -3.41 25.81
N VAL A 80 11.76 -3.16 27.08
CA VAL A 80 11.10 -1.91 27.53
C VAL A 80 12.11 -0.77 27.68
N ASP A 81 13.41 -1.05 27.74
CA ASP A 81 14.48 -0.03 27.82
C ASP A 81 14.82 0.58 26.45
N ARG A 82 13.80 1.02 25.72
CA ARG A 82 13.93 1.73 24.45
C ARG A 82 13.81 3.22 24.70
N THR A 83 14.90 3.80 25.19
CA THR A 83 15.09 5.25 25.37
C THR A 83 14.09 5.85 26.38
N PRO A 84 14.54 6.40 27.53
CA PRO A 84 13.61 7.01 28.46
C PRO A 84 12.83 8.10 27.74
N MET A 85 11.51 8.10 27.90
CA MET A 85 10.61 8.97 27.14
C MET A 85 10.89 10.46 27.35
N SER A 86 11.66 10.81 28.38
CA SER A 86 12.25 12.13 28.59
C SER A 86 13.12 12.58 27.42
N ASP A 87 13.95 11.71 26.88
CA ASP A 87 14.91 12.07 25.83
C ASP A 87 14.16 12.35 24.51
N VAL A 88 13.07 11.61 24.27
CA VAL A 88 12.17 11.85 23.14
C VAL A 88 11.40 13.17 23.30
N ILE A 89 11.01 13.52 24.53
CA ILE A 89 10.35 14.80 24.80
C ILE A 89 11.33 15.96 24.61
N ASP A 90 12.56 15.83 25.11
CA ASP A 90 13.61 16.83 24.95
C ASP A 90 13.95 17.04 23.46
N ASP A 91 13.99 15.96 22.66
CA ASP A 91 14.20 16.03 21.21
C ASP A 91 13.04 16.75 20.48
N ILE A 92 11.79 16.52 20.91
CA ILE A 92 10.61 17.22 20.35
C ILE A 92 10.62 18.71 20.74
N GLU A 93 10.98 19.02 21.99
CA GLU A 93 11.04 20.39 22.49
C GLU A 93 12.23 21.19 21.95
N SER A 94 13.26 20.51 21.41
CA SER A 94 14.43 21.13 20.80
C SER A 94 14.13 21.94 19.54
N GLY A 95 13.00 21.69 18.88
CA GLY A 95 12.58 22.38 17.65
C GLY A 95 13.37 22.01 16.39
N GLU A 96 14.36 21.09 16.48
CA GLU A 96 15.15 20.67 15.31
C GLU A 96 14.30 20.07 14.17
N PHE A 97 13.16 19.46 14.53
CA PHE A 97 12.20 18.95 13.56
C PHE A 97 11.45 20.05 12.82
N ASP A 98 11.15 21.17 13.48
CA ASP A 98 10.46 22.30 12.86
C ASP A 98 11.37 22.98 11.83
N ASP A 99 12.66 23.16 12.14
CA ASP A 99 13.65 23.67 11.20
C ASP A 99 13.80 22.77 9.95
N HIS A 100 13.65 21.46 10.12
CA HIS A 100 13.70 20.51 9.01
C HIS A 100 12.45 20.58 8.12
N LEU A 101 11.28 20.82 8.71
CA LEU A 101 10.03 21.00 7.98
C LEU A 101 10.05 22.31 7.19
N ASP A 102 10.56 23.40 7.77
CA ASP A 102 10.75 24.68 7.08
C ASP A 102 11.73 24.54 5.90
N ALA A 103 12.81 23.76 6.07
CA ALA A 103 13.76 23.49 4.99
C ALA A 103 13.11 22.73 3.80
N ILE A 104 12.18 21.82 4.08
CA ILE A 104 11.41 21.09 3.06
C ILE A 104 10.43 22.03 2.36
N GLU A 105 9.70 22.86 3.11
CA GLU A 105 8.76 23.84 2.53
C GLU A 105 9.47 24.85 1.61
N VAL A 106 10.66 25.32 2.01
CA VAL A 106 11.50 26.18 1.18
C VAL A 106 11.99 25.44 -0.08
N ALA A 107 12.39 24.17 0.04
CA ALA A 107 12.83 23.37 -1.10
C ALA A 107 11.70 23.08 -2.11
N GLU A 108 10.48 22.84 -1.63
CA GLU A 108 9.29 22.68 -2.48
C GLU A 108 8.88 24.00 -3.13
N SER A 109 8.90 25.12 -2.39
CA SER A 109 8.58 26.45 -2.91
C SER A 109 9.59 26.95 -3.94
N ASP A 110 10.86 26.57 -3.80
CA ASP A 110 11.92 26.85 -4.78
C ASP A 110 11.87 25.93 -6.02
N GLY A 111 10.87 25.05 -6.13
CA GLY A 111 10.64 24.19 -7.29
C GLY A 111 11.67 23.08 -7.49
N ARG A 112 12.62 22.92 -6.56
CA ARG A 112 13.79 22.05 -6.73
C ARG A 112 13.46 20.56 -6.77
N ASP A 113 12.31 20.14 -6.23
CA ASP A 113 12.04 18.71 -6.00
C ASP A 113 11.10 18.06 -7.03
N ARG A 114 10.56 18.81 -8.01
CA ARG A 114 9.63 18.23 -9.00
C ARG A 114 10.02 18.38 -10.45
N ASP A 115 11.05 19.16 -10.77
CA ASP A 115 11.51 19.36 -12.16
C ASP A 115 11.93 18.05 -12.84
N GLY A 116 12.57 17.13 -12.10
CA GLY A 116 12.95 15.81 -12.63
C GLY A 116 11.75 14.90 -12.91
N VAL A 117 10.72 14.97 -12.05
CA VAL A 117 9.47 14.22 -12.22
C VAL A 117 8.64 14.82 -13.35
N HIS A 118 8.53 16.14 -13.43
CA HIS A 118 7.86 16.84 -14.53
C HIS A 118 8.54 16.55 -15.87
N SER A 119 9.87 16.62 -15.94
CA SER A 119 10.62 16.29 -17.16
C SER A 119 10.40 14.85 -17.60
N ALA A 120 10.29 13.90 -16.67
CA ALA A 120 10.02 12.50 -16.97
C ALA A 120 8.57 12.26 -17.44
N ILE A 121 7.61 13.07 -16.98
CA ILE A 121 6.22 13.06 -17.45
C ILE A 121 6.12 13.68 -18.84
N ASP A 122 6.75 14.85 -19.05
CA ASP A 122 6.75 15.55 -20.33
C ASP A 122 7.46 14.74 -21.43
N ALA A 123 8.54 14.02 -21.10
CA ALA A 123 9.22 13.13 -22.04
C ALA A 123 8.42 11.88 -22.44
N ARG A 124 7.28 11.63 -21.78
CA ARG A 124 6.40 10.48 -22.02
C ARG A 124 5.20 10.82 -22.93
N GLU A 125 4.86 12.10 -23.09
CA GLU A 125 3.88 12.58 -24.10
C GLU A 125 4.52 12.71 -25.49
#